data_AF-A0A563EKG4-F1
#
_entry.id   AF-A0A563EKG4-F1
#
_cell.length_a   1.000
_cell.length_b   1.000
_cell.length_c   1.000
_cell.angle_alpha   90.00
_cell.angle_beta   90.00
_cell.angle_gamma   90.00
#
_symmetry.space_group_name_H-M   'P 1'
#
loop_
_entity.id
_entity.type
_entity.pdbx_description
1 polymer ?
#
loop_
_entity_poly.entity_id
_entity_poly.type
_entity_poly.pdbx_seq_one_letter_code
_entity_poly.pdbx_strand_id
1 'polypeptide(L)'
;MDQVWIRLNNGWAPTADGGYGFGWALWQPKYNATHWPHDDLETGFAYYVCERNKPGGRVVTARATVEDAVPPTEVASPEEAYRLVAEHLFDGKFSIRREEWHAHHYNLAKANSPWPQLVTAWRSTIEPVGPYALKCLDRFPRTGWLRTEEIAM
;
A
#
# COMPACT_ATOMS: atom_id res chain seq x y z
N MET A 1 -19.81 -3.02 -15.37
CA MET A 1 -19.00 -1.92 -14.82
C MET A 1 -17.70 -2.54 -14.39
N ASP A 2 -16.57 -1.87 -14.65
CA ASP A 2 -15.27 -2.42 -14.29
C ASP A 2 -15.07 -2.32 -12.78
N GLN A 3 -14.63 -3.42 -12.16
CA GLN A 3 -14.33 -3.45 -10.73
C GLN A 3 -13.06 -2.62 -10.46
N VAL A 4 -13.13 -1.78 -9.44
CA VAL A 4 -12.04 -0.89 -9.05
C VAL A 4 -11.53 -1.26 -7.65
N TRP A 5 -10.23 -1.02 -7.46
CA TRP A 5 -9.56 -1.24 -6.19
C TRP A 5 -9.51 0.04 -5.38
N ILE A 6 -9.78 -0.08 -4.08
CA ILE A 6 -9.63 0.99 -3.10
C ILE A 6 -8.68 0.49 -2.01
N ARG A 7 -7.66 1.28 -1.69
CA ARG A 7 -6.71 1.03 -0.62
C ARG A 7 -7.01 1.92 0.57
N LEU A 8 -7.20 1.33 1.74
CA LEU A 8 -7.24 2.07 2.99
C LEU A 8 -5.83 2.60 3.31
N ASN A 9 -5.68 3.92 3.31
CA ASN A 9 -4.53 4.60 3.87
C ASN A 9 -4.65 4.56 5.41
N ASN A 10 -4.07 3.54 6.01
CA ASN A 10 -4.05 3.31 7.45
C ASN A 10 -2.79 3.86 8.12
N GLY A 11 -2.09 4.79 7.45
CA GLY A 11 -0.81 5.30 7.92
C GLY A 11 0.30 4.25 7.91
N TRP A 12 0.12 3.12 7.18
CA TRP A 12 1.21 2.16 6.91
C TRP A 12 1.97 2.44 5.62
N ALA A 13 1.55 3.49 4.93
CA ALA A 13 2.00 3.91 3.62
C ALA A 13 2.14 5.44 3.72
N PRO A 14 3.34 6.02 3.61
CA PRO A 14 3.45 7.45 3.45
C PRO A 14 2.81 7.82 2.11
N THR A 15 1.79 8.66 2.14
CA THR A 15 1.53 9.56 1.03
C THR A 15 2.67 10.58 1.09
N ALA A 16 3.65 10.43 0.21
CA ALA A 16 4.81 11.29 0.23
C ALA A 16 4.38 12.70 -0.20
N ASP A 17 4.78 13.69 0.59
CA ASP A 17 4.85 15.07 0.13
C ASP A 17 5.46 15.10 -1.29
N GLY A 18 4.82 15.80 -2.23
CA GLY A 18 5.32 15.94 -3.60
C GLY A 18 4.70 15.02 -4.67
N GLY A 19 3.55 14.38 -4.40
CA GLY A 19 2.73 13.75 -5.45
C GLY A 19 3.02 12.27 -5.73
N TYR A 20 3.77 11.61 -4.84
CA TYR A 20 4.01 10.16 -4.90
C TYR A 20 3.37 9.44 -3.71
N GLY A 21 2.95 8.21 -3.92
CA GLY A 21 2.44 7.32 -2.88
C GLY A 21 3.29 6.07 -2.84
N PHE A 22 3.48 5.53 -1.65
CA PHE A 22 4.27 4.32 -1.46
C PHE A 22 3.57 3.37 -0.51
N GLY A 23 3.51 2.09 -0.87
CA GLY A 23 2.92 1.06 -0.04
C GLY A 23 3.78 -0.19 0.01
N TRP A 24 3.67 -0.94 1.10
CA TRP A 24 4.29 -2.25 1.24
C TRP A 24 3.47 -3.17 2.13
N ALA A 25 3.75 -4.46 2.04
CA ALA A 25 3.21 -5.46 2.93
C ALA A 25 4.22 -6.59 3.18
N LEU A 26 4.18 -7.13 4.39
CA LEU A 26 5.05 -8.20 4.89
C LEU A 26 4.20 -9.35 5.44
N TRP A 27 4.28 -10.53 4.85
CA TRP A 27 3.43 -11.68 5.19
C TRP A 27 4.26 -12.89 5.59
N GLN A 28 3.66 -13.79 6.37
CA GLN A 28 4.28 -15.09 6.59
C GLN A 28 4.28 -15.89 5.29
N PRO A 29 5.31 -16.70 5.02
CA PRO A 29 5.32 -17.60 3.88
C PRO A 29 4.06 -18.47 3.90
N LYS A 30 3.47 -18.71 2.72
CA LYS A 30 2.22 -19.47 2.54
C LYS A 30 0.95 -18.78 3.06
N TYR A 31 1.03 -17.56 3.59
CA TYR A 31 -0.17 -16.77 3.88
C TYR A 31 -0.84 -16.34 2.57
N ASN A 32 -2.10 -16.77 2.36
CA ASN A 32 -2.89 -16.33 1.23
C ASN A 32 -3.71 -15.08 1.62
N ALA A 33 -3.23 -13.89 1.27
CA ALA A 33 -4.01 -12.68 1.48
C ALA A 33 -5.20 -12.64 0.54
N THR A 34 -6.41 -12.70 1.11
CA THR A 34 -7.65 -12.60 0.35
C THR A 34 -8.28 -11.23 0.53
N HIS A 35 -8.73 -10.72 -0.62
CA HIS A 35 -8.74 -9.32 -1.06
C HIS A 35 -7.34 -8.72 -1.14
N TRP A 36 -6.63 -9.05 -2.21
CA TRP A 36 -5.35 -8.47 -2.61
C TRP A 36 -5.28 -8.42 -4.16
N PRO A 37 -4.78 -7.32 -4.75
CA PRO A 37 -4.57 -7.23 -6.20
C PRO A 37 -3.33 -8.03 -6.61
N HIS A 38 -3.40 -9.36 -6.62
CA HIS A 38 -2.24 -10.25 -6.83
C HIS A 38 -1.53 -9.97 -8.16
N ASP A 39 -2.12 -10.39 -9.27
CA ASP A 39 -1.54 -10.23 -10.60
C ASP A 39 -1.67 -8.79 -11.10
N ASP A 40 -2.56 -8.01 -10.49
CA ASP A 40 -2.84 -6.65 -10.93
C ASP A 40 -1.80 -5.65 -10.41
N LEU A 41 -1.04 -5.91 -9.33
CA LEU A 41 -0.15 -4.92 -8.71
C LEU A 41 1.19 -4.77 -9.45
N GLU A 42 1.11 -4.27 -10.67
CA GLU A 42 2.23 -4.00 -11.58
C GLU A 42 2.16 -2.57 -12.15
N THR A 43 3.15 -2.17 -12.95
CA THR A 43 3.18 -0.85 -13.59
C THR A 43 1.88 -0.58 -14.37
N GLY A 44 1.28 0.58 -14.14
CA GLY A 44 0.02 1.00 -14.75
C GLY A 44 -1.23 0.60 -13.95
N PHE A 45 -1.10 -0.23 -12.92
CA PHE A 45 -2.20 -0.55 -12.02
C PHE A 45 -2.72 0.70 -11.33
N ALA A 46 -4.02 0.94 -11.43
CA ALA A 46 -4.67 2.09 -10.82
C ALA A 46 -5.60 1.67 -9.67
N TYR A 47 -5.52 2.39 -8.56
CA TYR A 47 -6.39 2.22 -7.41
C TYR A 47 -6.70 3.55 -6.73
N TYR A 48 -7.76 3.58 -5.94
CA TYR A 48 -8.14 4.77 -5.17
C TYR A 48 -7.61 4.71 -3.75
N VAL A 49 -7.16 5.84 -3.23
CA VAL A 49 -6.68 5.99 -1.86
C VAL A 49 -7.84 6.47 -0.99
N CYS A 50 -8.13 5.71 0.07
CA CYS A 50 -9.14 6.02 1.05
C CYS A 50 -8.51 6.46 2.37
N GLU A 51 -8.86 7.65 2.83
CA GLU A 51 -8.35 8.26 4.06
C GLU A 51 -9.47 8.46 5.08
N ARG A 52 -9.09 8.57 6.35
CA ARG A 52 -10.02 8.99 7.40
C ARG A 52 -10.20 10.50 7.35
N ASN A 53 -11.42 10.97 7.11
CA ASN A 53 -11.79 12.35 7.28
C ASN A 53 -12.20 12.61 8.75
N LYS A 54 -11.83 13.77 9.30
CA LYS A 54 -12.36 14.23 10.60
C LYS A 54 -13.68 14.99 10.31
N PRO A 55 -14.82 14.67 10.94
CA PRO A 55 -15.01 13.81 12.12
C PRO A 55 -15.64 12.43 11.76
N GLY A 56 -14.81 11.43 11.46
CA GLY A 56 -15.14 10.00 11.63
C GLY A 56 -15.46 9.19 10.37
N GLY A 57 -15.66 9.83 9.23
CA GLY A 57 -15.93 9.15 7.96
C GLY A 57 -14.66 8.71 7.23
N ARG A 58 -14.81 7.76 6.31
CA ARG A 58 -13.77 7.45 5.31
C ARG A 58 -14.17 8.03 3.97
N VAL A 59 -13.19 8.60 3.27
CA VAL A 59 -13.40 9.21 1.95
C VAL A 59 -12.28 8.79 1.01
N VAL A 60 -12.60 8.63 -0.26
CA VAL A 60 -11.60 8.55 -1.32
C VAL A 60 -11.06 9.96 -1.56
N THR A 61 -9.75 10.15 -1.50
CA THR A 61 -9.11 11.46 -1.66
C THR A 61 -8.27 11.55 -2.93
N ALA A 62 -7.67 10.44 -3.35
CA ALA A 62 -6.78 10.42 -4.50
C ALA A 62 -6.92 9.14 -5.32
N ARG A 63 -6.41 9.19 -6.54
CA ARG A 63 -6.15 8.03 -7.39
C ARG A 63 -4.64 7.84 -7.49
N ALA A 64 -4.22 6.60 -7.36
CA ALA A 64 -2.84 6.17 -7.41
C ALA A 64 -2.64 5.32 -8.65
N THR A 65 -1.55 5.56 -9.38
CA THR A 65 -1.12 4.71 -10.50
C THR A 65 0.27 4.20 -10.21
N VAL A 66 0.42 2.86 -10.12
CA VAL A 66 1.68 2.20 -9.83
C VAL A 66 2.67 2.49 -10.96
N GLU A 67 3.84 3.01 -10.58
CA GLU A 67 4.97 3.21 -11.49
C GLU A 67 5.85 1.97 -11.53
N ASP A 68 6.09 1.38 -10.37
CA ASP A 68 6.96 0.21 -10.21
C ASP A 68 6.59 -0.58 -8.94
N ALA A 69 6.88 -1.88 -8.95
CA ALA A 69 6.50 -2.78 -7.87
C ALA A 69 7.49 -3.94 -7.68
N VAL A 70 7.81 -4.21 -6.42
CA VAL A 70 8.49 -5.44 -5.99
C VAL A 70 7.43 -6.55 -5.90
N PRO A 71 7.51 -7.62 -6.72
CA PRO A 71 6.61 -8.75 -6.59
C PRO A 71 6.83 -9.45 -5.24
N PRO A 72 5.84 -10.22 -4.73
CA PRO A 72 6.00 -10.98 -3.49
C PRO A 72 7.29 -11.82 -3.48
N THR A 73 8.25 -11.41 -2.65
CA THR A 73 9.60 -11.98 -2.61
C THR A 73 9.93 -12.41 -1.20
N GLU A 74 10.49 -13.61 -1.04
CA GLU A 74 10.92 -14.10 0.27
C GLU A 74 12.19 -13.38 0.73
N VAL A 75 12.19 -12.93 1.98
CA VAL A 75 13.28 -12.23 2.63
C VAL A 75 13.50 -12.82 4.02
N ALA A 76 14.75 -12.97 4.44
CA ALA A 76 15.13 -13.64 5.69
C ALA A 76 15.21 -12.70 6.89
N SER A 77 15.17 -11.37 6.69
CA SER A 77 15.26 -10.39 7.78
C SER A 77 14.59 -9.05 7.46
N PRO A 78 14.29 -8.22 8.47
CA PRO A 78 13.79 -6.85 8.25
C PRO A 78 14.73 -6.00 7.41
N GLU A 79 16.04 -6.21 7.57
CA GLU A 79 17.07 -5.48 6.84
C GLU A 79 17.10 -5.87 5.35
N GLU A 80 16.94 -7.16 5.06
CA GLU A 80 16.83 -7.64 3.69
C GLU A 80 15.58 -7.11 3.00
N ALA A 81 14.46 -7.04 3.72
CA ALA A 81 13.23 -6.41 3.22
C ALA A 81 13.46 -4.93 2.85
N TYR A 82 14.10 -4.15 3.72
CA TYR A 82 14.43 -2.75 3.44
C TYR A 82 15.34 -2.62 2.22
N ARG A 83 16.43 -3.39 2.18
CA ARG A 83 17.39 -3.35 1.08
C ARG A 83 16.74 -3.68 -0.25
N LEU A 84 15.93 -4.74 -0.32
CA LEU A 84 15.22 -5.12 -1.54
C LEU A 84 14.29 -3.99 -2.04
N VAL A 85 13.52 -3.40 -1.13
CA VAL A 85 12.64 -2.26 -1.44
C VAL A 85 13.44 -1.04 -1.90
N ALA A 86 14.54 -0.73 -1.23
CA ALA A 86 15.36 0.41 -1.53
C ALA A 86 16.08 0.28 -2.89
N GLU A 87 16.65 -0.88 -3.17
CA GLU A 87 17.34 -1.17 -4.44
C GLU A 87 16.38 -1.09 -5.64
N HIS A 88 15.09 -1.42 -5.44
CA HIS A 88 14.13 -1.49 -6.52
C HIS A 88 13.32 -0.19 -6.71
N LEU A 89 12.86 0.43 -5.63
CA LEU A 89 11.86 1.50 -5.69
C LEU A 89 12.40 2.90 -5.37
N PHE A 90 13.59 3.00 -4.77
CA PHE A 90 14.14 4.30 -4.38
C PHE A 90 15.00 4.90 -5.49
N ASP A 91 14.93 6.22 -5.62
CA ASP A 91 15.70 7.01 -6.58
C ASP A 91 16.02 8.40 -6.00
N GLY A 92 16.50 9.32 -6.84
CA GLY A 92 16.80 10.69 -6.42
C GLY A 92 15.58 11.53 -6.01
N LYS A 93 14.36 11.05 -6.22
CA LYS A 93 13.10 11.74 -5.92
C LYS A 93 12.33 11.09 -4.77
N PHE A 94 12.52 9.79 -4.55
CA PHE A 94 11.79 9.03 -3.55
C PHE A 94 12.73 8.10 -2.78
N SER A 95 12.73 8.24 -1.45
CA SER A 95 13.43 7.31 -0.56
C SER A 95 12.79 7.35 0.83
N ILE A 96 12.91 6.25 1.57
CA ILE A 96 12.62 6.22 3.01
C ILE A 96 13.92 5.95 3.73
N ARG A 97 14.23 6.76 4.76
CA ARG A 97 15.44 6.53 5.56
C ARG A 97 15.33 5.19 6.27
N ARG A 98 16.45 4.50 6.39
CA ARG A 98 16.51 3.19 7.05
C ARG A 98 15.94 3.24 8.46
N GLU A 99 16.26 4.28 9.21
CA GLU A 99 15.78 4.49 10.58
C GLU A 99 14.25 4.70 10.62
N GLU A 100 13.70 5.43 9.65
CA GLU A 100 12.25 5.66 9.53
C GLU A 100 11.50 4.38 9.17
N TRP A 101 12.04 3.59 8.23
CA TRP A 101 11.50 2.27 7.89
C TRP A 101 11.44 1.36 9.12
N HIS A 102 12.53 1.26 9.89
CA HIS A 102 12.59 0.39 11.06
C HIS A 102 11.78 0.93 12.24
N ALA A 103 11.64 2.24 12.39
CA ALA A 103 10.81 2.87 13.42
C ALA A 103 9.31 2.82 13.10
N HIS A 104 8.93 2.55 11.85
CA HIS A 104 7.54 2.46 11.45
C HIS A 104 6.82 1.34 12.21
N HIS A 105 5.68 1.64 12.86
CA HIS A 105 5.00 0.71 13.78
C HIS A 105 4.60 -0.61 13.14
N TYR A 106 4.21 -0.61 11.86
CA TYR A 106 3.92 -1.83 11.11
C TYR A 106 5.17 -2.72 10.98
N ASN A 107 6.34 -2.12 10.71
CA ASN A 107 7.59 -2.85 10.54
C ASN A 107 8.11 -3.34 11.89
N LEU A 108 7.97 -2.58 12.97
CA LEU A 108 8.23 -3.05 14.33
C LEU A 108 7.39 -4.29 14.68
N ALA A 109 6.08 -4.26 14.37
CA ALA A 109 5.21 -5.41 14.60
C ALA A 109 5.64 -6.64 13.78
N LYS A 110 6.09 -6.44 12.54
CA LYS A 110 6.55 -7.51 11.64
C LYS A 110 7.92 -8.05 11.98
N ALA A 111 8.83 -7.22 12.49
CA ALA A 111 10.14 -7.62 12.95
C ALA A 111 10.06 -8.63 14.10
N ASN A 112 9.03 -8.53 14.94
CA ASN A 112 8.76 -9.48 16.04
C ASN A 112 8.06 -10.78 15.59
N SER A 113 7.71 -10.92 14.30
CA SER A 113 7.16 -12.16 13.75
C SER A 113 8.27 -13.09 13.25
N PRO A 114 8.03 -14.40 13.12
CA PRO A 114 9.01 -15.33 12.57
C PRO A 114 9.45 -14.95 11.15
N TRP A 115 10.69 -15.29 10.82
CA TRP A 115 11.30 -15.15 9.49
C TRP A 115 11.65 -16.54 8.92
N PRO A 116 11.66 -16.74 7.60
CA PRO A 116 11.50 -15.74 6.54
C PRO A 116 10.08 -15.19 6.39
N GLN A 117 9.93 -14.07 5.68
CA GLN A 117 8.65 -13.44 5.33
C GLN A 117 8.62 -13.09 3.84
N LEU A 118 7.43 -12.95 3.26
CA LEU A 118 7.23 -12.39 1.92
C LEU A 118 7.08 -10.88 2.01
N VAL A 119 7.87 -10.13 1.26
CA VAL A 119 7.72 -8.68 1.07
C VAL A 119 7.19 -8.39 -0.34
N THR A 120 6.26 -7.46 -0.43
CA THR A 120 5.87 -6.79 -1.67
C THR A 120 5.75 -5.30 -1.37
N ALA A 121 6.15 -4.47 -2.32
CA ALA A 121 6.11 -3.02 -2.19
C ALA A 121 5.85 -2.40 -3.56
N TRP A 122 5.29 -1.20 -3.57
CA TRP A 122 5.00 -0.49 -4.80
C TRP A 122 5.10 1.00 -4.58
N ARG A 123 5.52 1.69 -5.65
CA ARG A 123 5.53 3.14 -5.74
C ARG A 123 4.50 3.56 -6.78
N SER A 124 3.81 4.65 -6.50
CA SER A 124 2.76 5.20 -7.35
C SER A 124 2.89 6.71 -7.51
N THR A 125 2.43 7.23 -8.65
CA THR A 125 2.02 8.63 -8.77
C THR A 125 0.64 8.81 -8.17
N ILE A 126 0.38 9.99 -7.61
CA ILE A 126 -0.87 10.30 -6.91
C ILE A 126 -1.50 11.55 -7.52
N GLU A 127 -2.75 11.43 -7.96
CA GLU A 127 -3.59 12.54 -8.40
C GLU A 127 -4.77 12.75 -7.45
N PRO A 128 -5.03 13.98 -6.96
CA PRO A 128 -6.21 14.26 -6.16
C PRO A 128 -7.48 14.05 -6.98
N VAL A 129 -8.48 13.37 -6.42
CA VAL A 129 -9.78 13.16 -7.08
C VAL A 129 -10.96 13.54 -6.18
N GLY A 130 -10.83 13.44 -4.85
CA GLY A 130 -11.94 13.61 -3.91
C GLY A 130 -11.90 14.92 -3.11
N PRO A 131 -12.61 14.99 -1.96
CA PRO A 131 -13.11 13.86 -1.18
C PRO A 131 -14.46 13.28 -1.66
N TYR A 132 -14.52 11.96 -1.84
CA TYR A 132 -15.76 11.23 -2.13
C TYR A 132 -16.10 10.23 -1.03
N ALA A 133 -17.31 10.30 -0.48
CA ALA A 133 -17.80 9.34 0.50
C ALA A 133 -18.62 8.25 -0.21
N LEU A 134 -18.27 6.98 0.05
CA LEU A 134 -19.04 5.81 -0.43
C LEU A 134 -19.40 4.94 0.77
N LYS A 135 -20.59 4.30 0.73
CA LYS A 135 -21.07 3.44 1.82
C LYS A 135 -20.14 2.25 2.08
N CYS A 136 -19.51 1.71 1.03
CA CYS A 136 -18.59 0.58 1.15
C CYS A 136 -17.29 0.91 1.92
N LEU A 137 -16.93 2.20 2.08
CA LEU A 137 -15.65 2.59 2.71
C LEU A 137 -15.60 2.26 4.20
N ASP A 138 -16.73 2.08 4.89
CA ASP A 138 -16.74 1.77 6.32
C ASP A 138 -16.20 0.37 6.65
N ARG A 139 -16.13 -0.54 5.65
CA ARG A 139 -15.74 -1.94 5.84
C ARG A 139 -14.60 -2.32 4.90
N PHE A 140 -13.40 -2.44 5.45
CA PHE A 140 -12.24 -2.97 4.73
C PHE A 140 -11.86 -4.37 5.25
N PRO A 141 -11.46 -5.28 4.36
CA PRO A 141 -10.72 -6.49 4.72
C PRO A 141 -9.45 -6.18 5.51
N ARG A 142 -8.92 -7.18 6.21
CA ARG A 142 -7.67 -7.05 7.01
C ARG A 142 -6.46 -6.64 6.17
N THR A 143 -6.46 -6.98 4.90
CA THR A 143 -5.41 -6.58 3.97
C THR A 143 -5.37 -5.08 3.79
N GLY A 144 -6.49 -4.37 3.96
CA GLY A 144 -6.66 -2.96 3.67
C GLY A 144 -7.06 -2.68 2.21
N TRP A 145 -7.31 -3.71 1.41
CA TRP A 145 -7.81 -3.58 0.04
C TRP A 145 -9.29 -3.93 -0.04
N LEU A 146 -10.04 -3.08 -0.71
CA LEU A 146 -11.45 -3.27 -1.04
C LEU A 146 -11.59 -3.30 -2.57
N ARG A 147 -12.35 -4.24 -3.10
CA ARG A 147 -12.74 -4.28 -4.51
C ARG A 147 -14.22 -3.95 -4.59
N THR A 148 -14.60 -3.00 -5.44
CA THR A 148 -16.00 -2.54 -5.55
C THR A 148 -16.35 -2.13 -6.97
N GLU A 149 -17.64 -2.07 -7.28
CA GLU A 149 -18.19 -1.48 -8.51
C GLU A 149 -18.79 -0.09 -8.24
N GLU A 150 -18.84 0.33 -6.96
CA GLU A 150 -19.56 1.53 -6.50
C GLU A 150 -18.83 2.87 -6.72
N ILE A 151 -17.81 2.93 -7.60
CA ILE A 151 -17.24 4.24 -7.95
C ILE A 151 -18.14 4.88 -9.01
N ALA A 152 -19.15 5.59 -8.51
CA ALA A 152 -19.83 6.63 -9.26
C ALA A 152 -18.85 7.81 -9.39
N MET A 153 -18.02 7.78 -10.41
CA MET A 153 -17.33 8.96 -10.94
C MET A 153 -18.09 9.48 -12.15
#